data_AF-A0A3S0S0A1-F1
#
_entry.id   AF-A0A3S0S0A1-F1
#
_cell.length_a   1.000
_cell.length_b   1.000
_cell.length_c   1.000
_cell.angle_alpha   90.00
_cell.angle_beta   90.00
_cell.angle_gamma   90.00
#
_symmetry.space_group_name_H-M   'P 1'
#
loop_
_entity.id
_entity.type
_entity.pdbx_description
1 polymer ?
#
loop_
_entity_poly.entity_id
_entity_poly.type
_entity_poly.pdbx_seq_one_letter_code
_entity_poly.pdbx_strand_id
1 'polypeptide(L)'
;MSGPKGGSYRVESAKQREERLLRDAKASYVRAQSLWRAAQSKMETTAAATGVAVRFDPPAAVRSGADSAAYRAAAAALEAAAQAAVEAAAAVRQECADARFAAQVARITAASAATPVESVASHQRESAVKSAETTSAPVAEVDRARTAERVQRRLSALAAVDHDGGRAQLLVGDIAKAQKQSRVDLLISELDAMVRDGQAAAERAGVVAQVRADLEALAARIQDIQGEAADAVRQQVTHLIATEVLAVPSALGATVDQLVAVVDAEADRHHVVASMQRALEQLGYTLGPEFETQLENNRGTAIVSGPMAGYGVKVRMERDSNRFTAQAVKSDAVITSAEKDMEAERAFCDDFGEMVAMVRGDGIELNVDIDVDPGVTAVQEVAAEQVAASGRPRAQRRSAERERQQS
;
A
#
# COMPACT_ATOMS: atom_id res chain seq x y z
N MET A 1 -35.32 16.90 34.16
CA MET A 1 -34.96 15.81 35.07
C MET A 1 -34.01 14.74 34.45
N SER A 2 -33.26 15.01 33.36
CA SER A 2 -32.53 14.04 32.51
C SER A 2 -31.61 13.06 33.23
N GLY A 3 -31.75 11.77 32.95
CA GLY A 3 -30.71 10.79 33.24
C GLY A 3 -29.53 10.87 32.24
N PRO A 4 -28.58 9.91 32.29
CA PRO A 4 -27.41 9.93 31.41
C PRO A 4 -27.80 9.95 29.94
N LYS A 5 -27.07 10.72 29.15
CA LYS A 5 -27.07 10.71 27.69
C LYS A 5 -25.82 10.01 27.19
N GLY A 6 -25.89 9.32 26.07
CA GLY A 6 -24.72 8.62 25.54
C GLY A 6 -24.99 7.98 24.20
N GLY A 7 -23.92 7.65 23.50
CA GLY A 7 -24.00 7.23 22.12
C GLY A 7 -22.69 6.74 21.57
N SER A 8 -22.72 6.36 20.30
CA SER A 8 -21.50 6.26 19.48
C SER A 8 -21.32 7.53 18.67
N TYR A 9 -20.06 7.85 18.33
CA TYR A 9 -19.74 8.95 17.43
C TYR A 9 -19.04 8.44 16.17
N ARG A 10 -19.25 9.15 15.07
CA ARG A 10 -18.55 8.95 13.81
C ARG A 10 -18.13 10.30 13.26
N VAL A 11 -16.89 10.42 12.82
CA VAL A 11 -16.40 11.65 12.22
C VAL A 11 -16.31 11.47 10.70
N GLU A 12 -17.01 12.34 9.98
CA GLU A 12 -17.02 12.40 8.51
C GLU A 12 -16.77 13.83 8.01
N SER A 13 -15.90 14.57 8.70
CA SER A 13 -15.51 15.89 8.21
C SER A 13 -14.83 15.77 6.84
N ALA A 14 -15.10 16.73 5.95
CA ALA A 14 -14.48 16.76 4.61
C ALA A 14 -12.94 16.76 4.68
N LYS A 15 -12.38 17.41 5.71
CA LYS A 15 -10.94 17.48 5.96
C LYS A 15 -10.35 16.11 6.31
N GLN A 16 -10.90 15.39 7.28
CA GLN A 16 -10.38 14.07 7.65
C GLN A 16 -10.58 13.05 6.53
N ARG A 17 -11.70 13.13 5.80
CA ARG A 17 -11.89 12.32 4.61
C ARG A 17 -10.79 12.57 3.59
N GLU A 18 -10.48 13.83 3.33
CA GLU A 18 -9.39 14.19 2.41
C GLU A 18 -8.03 13.73 2.93
N GLU A 19 -7.72 13.85 4.23
CA GLU A 19 -6.47 13.35 4.82
C GLU A 19 -6.31 11.83 4.63
N ARG A 20 -7.37 11.05 4.85
CA ARG A 20 -7.38 9.59 4.60
C ARG A 20 -7.18 9.28 3.12
N LEU A 21 -7.91 9.96 2.23
CA LEU A 21 -7.77 9.79 0.78
C LEU A 21 -6.38 10.18 0.29
N LEU A 22 -5.79 11.23 0.85
CA LEU A 22 -4.46 11.72 0.50
C LEU A 22 -3.37 10.71 0.91
N ARG A 23 -3.50 10.07 2.07
CA ARG A 23 -2.59 9.00 2.51
C ARG A 23 -2.56 7.84 1.51
N ASP A 24 -3.74 7.36 1.11
CA ASP A 24 -3.85 6.27 0.13
C ASP A 24 -3.40 6.69 -1.28
N ALA A 25 -3.67 7.95 -1.66
CA ALA A 25 -3.22 8.51 -2.92
C ALA A 25 -1.68 8.63 -2.99
N LYS A 26 -1.04 9.07 -1.90
CA LYS A 26 0.43 9.09 -1.77
C LYS A 26 1.01 7.69 -1.87
N ALA A 27 0.42 6.70 -1.20
CA ALA A 27 0.85 5.31 -1.29
C ALA A 27 0.74 4.76 -2.72
N SER A 28 -0.36 5.04 -3.41
CA SER A 28 -0.56 4.68 -4.82
C SER A 28 0.47 5.35 -5.73
N TYR A 29 0.80 6.61 -5.47
CA TYR A 29 1.84 7.32 -6.22
C TYR A 29 3.24 6.74 -5.99
N VAL A 30 3.58 6.33 -4.76
CA VAL A 30 4.84 5.64 -4.44
C VAL A 30 4.92 4.29 -5.17
N ARG A 31 3.83 3.52 -5.20
CA ARG A 31 3.72 2.28 -5.98
C ARG A 31 4.04 2.54 -7.46
N ALA A 32 3.40 3.54 -8.05
CA ALA A 32 3.60 3.93 -9.44
C ALA A 32 5.05 4.36 -9.73
N GLN A 33 5.70 5.09 -8.82
CA GLN A 33 7.12 5.42 -8.95
C GLN A 33 8.02 4.17 -8.94
N SER A 34 7.71 3.19 -8.09
CA SER A 34 8.46 1.94 -8.02
C SER A 34 8.38 1.16 -9.34
N LEU A 35 7.18 1.05 -9.91
CA LEU A 35 6.94 0.44 -11.22
C LEU A 35 7.66 1.20 -12.34
N TRP A 36 7.65 2.53 -12.30
CA TRP A 36 8.41 3.36 -13.23
C TRP A 36 9.92 3.10 -13.15
N ARG A 37 10.50 3.00 -11.95
CA ARG A 37 11.93 2.66 -11.79
C ARG A 37 12.26 1.27 -12.36
N ALA A 38 11.38 0.29 -12.16
CA ALA A 38 11.53 -1.04 -12.77
C ALA A 38 11.47 -0.96 -14.30
N ALA A 39 10.56 -0.16 -14.87
CA ALA A 39 10.47 0.08 -16.30
C ALA A 39 11.74 0.77 -16.84
N GLN A 40 12.28 1.76 -16.12
CA GLN A 40 13.56 2.41 -16.47
C GLN A 40 14.71 1.41 -16.50
N SER A 41 14.85 0.57 -15.48
CA SER A 41 15.87 -0.48 -15.47
C SER A 41 15.70 -1.46 -16.65
N LYS A 42 14.46 -1.78 -17.04
CA LYS A 42 14.18 -2.60 -18.21
C LYS A 42 14.54 -1.90 -19.54
N MET A 43 14.32 -0.59 -19.65
CA MET A 43 14.77 0.19 -20.81
C MET A 43 16.30 0.24 -20.89
N GLU A 44 17.00 0.45 -19.77
CA GLU A 44 18.46 0.50 -19.70
C GLU A 44 19.09 -0.84 -20.08
N THR A 45 18.60 -1.94 -19.51
CA THR A 45 19.04 -3.30 -19.87
C THR A 45 18.79 -3.61 -21.34
N THR A 46 17.65 -3.18 -21.89
CA THR A 46 17.36 -3.32 -23.32
C THR A 46 18.33 -2.51 -24.17
N ALA A 47 18.62 -1.27 -23.79
CA ALA A 47 19.57 -0.42 -24.49
C ALA A 47 20.98 -1.02 -24.46
N ALA A 48 21.41 -1.59 -23.33
CA ALA A 48 22.69 -2.28 -23.21
C ALA A 48 22.76 -3.53 -24.10
N ALA A 49 21.68 -4.32 -24.19
CA ALA A 49 21.65 -5.56 -24.98
C ALA A 49 21.50 -5.34 -26.50
N THR A 50 20.81 -4.28 -26.90
CA THR A 50 20.49 -4.00 -28.31
C THR A 50 21.36 -2.93 -28.93
N GLY A 51 21.91 -2.01 -28.12
CA GLY A 51 22.53 -0.77 -28.59
C GLY A 51 21.53 0.33 -28.97
N VAL A 52 20.22 0.06 -28.86
CA VAL A 52 19.15 1.00 -29.22
C VAL A 52 18.54 1.57 -27.95
N ALA A 53 18.67 2.89 -27.76
CA ALA A 53 18.12 3.57 -26.59
C ALA A 53 16.59 3.74 -26.71
N VAL A 54 15.86 3.24 -25.72
CA VAL A 54 14.43 3.54 -25.53
C VAL A 54 14.33 4.67 -24.51
N ARG A 55 13.73 5.80 -24.90
CA ARG A 55 13.58 6.99 -24.03
C ARG A 55 12.12 7.33 -23.86
N PHE A 56 11.67 7.29 -22.62
CA PHE A 56 10.40 7.84 -22.16
C PHE A 56 10.69 8.85 -21.06
N ASP A 57 10.14 10.05 -21.20
CA ASP A 57 10.23 11.05 -20.15
C ASP A 57 9.25 10.70 -19.02
N PRO A 58 9.67 10.82 -17.75
CA PRO A 58 8.75 10.63 -16.64
C PRO A 58 7.67 11.71 -16.67
N PRO A 59 6.42 11.38 -16.32
CA PRO A 59 5.39 12.37 -16.01
C PRO A 59 5.88 13.36 -14.95
N ALA A 60 5.34 14.59 -14.99
CA ALA A 60 5.70 15.64 -14.05
C ALA A 60 5.43 15.21 -12.60
N ALA A 61 6.40 15.48 -11.71
CA ALA A 61 6.26 15.18 -10.30
C ALA A 61 5.12 16.00 -9.67
N VAL A 62 4.41 15.37 -8.72
CA VAL A 62 3.38 16.04 -7.92
C VAL A 62 4.03 17.13 -7.05
N ARG A 63 3.43 18.32 -7.03
CA ARG A 63 3.88 19.44 -6.19
C ARG A 63 3.63 19.15 -4.71
N SER A 64 4.47 19.69 -3.83
CA SER A 64 4.25 19.61 -2.38
C SER A 64 2.93 20.28 -2.00
N GLY A 65 2.11 19.60 -1.21
CA GLY A 65 0.80 20.09 -0.76
C GLY A 65 -0.34 19.89 -1.76
N ALA A 66 -0.15 19.08 -2.82
CA ALA A 66 -1.25 18.69 -3.69
C ALA A 66 -2.28 17.81 -2.96
N ASP A 67 -3.51 17.82 -3.45
CA ASP A 67 -4.62 17.03 -2.92
C ASP A 67 -4.60 15.57 -3.40
N SER A 68 -5.51 14.76 -2.84
CA SER A 68 -5.63 13.34 -3.15
C SER A 68 -5.91 13.08 -4.63
N ALA A 69 -6.66 13.96 -5.30
CA ALA A 69 -6.99 13.84 -6.72
C ALA A 69 -5.75 14.02 -7.61
N ALA A 70 -4.91 15.02 -7.32
CA ALA A 70 -3.66 15.25 -8.05
C ALA A 70 -2.68 14.08 -7.89
N TYR A 71 -2.55 13.53 -6.68
CA TYR A 71 -1.72 12.34 -6.45
C TYR A 71 -2.23 11.11 -7.22
N ARG A 72 -3.55 10.88 -7.25
CA ARG A 72 -4.15 9.77 -8.02
C ARG A 72 -3.94 9.93 -9.52
N ALA A 73 -4.15 11.14 -10.05
CA ALA A 73 -3.93 11.42 -11.47
C ALA A 73 -2.46 11.20 -11.86
N ALA A 74 -1.52 11.64 -11.03
CA ALA A 74 -0.10 11.44 -11.26
C ALA A 74 0.32 9.96 -11.13
N ALA A 75 -0.27 9.21 -10.19
CA ALA A 75 -0.05 7.77 -10.08
C ALA A 75 -0.50 7.05 -11.36
N ALA A 76 -1.71 7.33 -11.85
CA ALA A 76 -2.22 6.75 -13.09
C ALA A 76 -1.35 7.12 -14.31
N ALA A 77 -0.88 8.37 -14.40
CA ALA A 77 0.01 8.80 -15.46
C ALA A 77 1.37 8.07 -15.41
N LEU A 78 1.93 7.86 -14.22
CA LEU A 78 3.17 7.09 -14.04
C LEU A 78 3.01 5.62 -14.38
N GLU A 79 1.90 4.99 -13.98
CA GLU A 79 1.60 3.59 -14.32
C GLU A 79 1.44 3.41 -15.84
N ALA A 80 0.71 4.31 -16.49
CA ALA A 80 0.57 4.30 -17.95
C ALA A 80 1.92 4.50 -18.66
N ALA A 81 2.75 5.44 -18.18
CA ALA A 81 4.08 5.66 -18.72
C ALA A 81 5.00 4.43 -18.52
N ALA A 82 4.95 3.80 -17.35
CA ALA A 82 5.73 2.60 -17.05
C ALA A 82 5.34 1.44 -17.97
N GLN A 83 4.04 1.23 -18.17
CA GLN A 83 3.55 0.20 -19.09
C GLN A 83 4.01 0.45 -20.53
N ALA A 84 3.82 1.67 -21.03
CA ALA A 84 4.25 2.05 -22.38
C ALA A 84 5.77 1.90 -22.57
N ALA A 85 6.56 2.26 -21.57
CA ALA A 85 8.01 2.08 -21.58
C ALA A 85 8.44 0.60 -21.64
N VAL A 86 7.76 -0.27 -20.88
CA VAL A 86 8.01 -1.71 -20.89
C VAL A 86 7.64 -2.34 -22.23
N GLU A 87 6.51 -1.95 -22.83
CA GLU A 87 6.08 -2.42 -24.14
C GLU A 87 7.03 -1.97 -25.25
N ALA A 88 7.44 -0.69 -25.24
CA ALA A 88 8.40 -0.17 -26.20
C ALA A 88 9.77 -0.87 -26.08
N ALA A 89 10.24 -1.12 -24.86
CA ALA A 89 11.47 -1.89 -24.63
C ALA A 89 11.35 -3.32 -25.18
N ALA A 90 10.20 -3.97 -24.98
CA ALA A 90 9.96 -5.30 -25.54
C ALA A 90 9.95 -5.28 -27.08
N ALA A 91 9.30 -4.29 -27.70
CA ALA A 91 9.24 -4.14 -29.15
C ALA A 91 10.63 -3.95 -29.77
N VAL A 92 11.44 -3.02 -29.23
CA VAL A 92 12.82 -2.79 -29.72
C VAL A 92 13.68 -4.04 -29.58
N ARG A 93 13.52 -4.79 -28.48
CA ARG A 93 14.25 -6.05 -28.27
C ARG A 93 13.85 -7.09 -29.31
N GLN A 94 12.55 -7.23 -29.58
CA GLN A 94 12.02 -8.13 -30.59
C GLN A 94 12.55 -7.80 -31.99
N GLU A 95 12.48 -6.53 -32.41
CA GLU A 95 12.97 -6.08 -33.72
C GLU A 95 14.47 -6.36 -33.91
N CYS A 96 15.29 -6.05 -32.91
CA CYS A 96 16.72 -6.29 -32.95
C CYS A 96 17.07 -7.78 -33.01
N ALA A 97 16.30 -8.60 -32.28
CA ALA A 97 16.49 -10.03 -32.25
C ALA A 97 16.05 -10.69 -33.58
N ASP A 98 14.90 -10.30 -34.14
CA ASP A 98 14.42 -10.78 -35.43
C ASP A 98 15.43 -10.48 -36.56
N ALA A 99 16.03 -9.28 -36.57
CA ALA A 99 17.09 -8.94 -37.50
C ALA A 99 18.35 -9.82 -37.34
N ARG A 100 18.77 -10.10 -36.10
CA ARG A 100 19.92 -10.97 -35.81
C ARG A 100 19.66 -12.43 -36.18
N PHE A 101 18.44 -12.92 -35.92
CA PHE A 101 18.07 -14.31 -36.13
C PHE A 101 17.77 -14.65 -37.60
N ALA A 102 17.24 -13.71 -38.37
CA ALA A 102 17.07 -13.88 -39.82
C ALA A 102 18.39 -14.25 -40.52
N ALA A 103 19.48 -13.56 -40.16
CA ALA A 103 20.82 -13.86 -40.70
C ALA A 103 21.36 -15.24 -40.28
N GLN A 104 20.92 -15.77 -39.15
CA GLN A 104 21.36 -17.08 -38.64
C GLN A 104 20.56 -18.22 -39.28
N VAL A 105 19.25 -18.06 -39.42
CA VAL A 105 18.39 -19.05 -40.08
C VAL A 105 18.76 -19.17 -41.56
N ALA A 106 19.11 -18.07 -42.22
CA ALA A 106 19.66 -18.10 -43.58
C ALA A 106 20.90 -19.00 -43.71
N ARG A 107 21.74 -19.13 -42.66
CA ARG A 107 22.91 -20.04 -42.69
C ARG A 107 22.52 -21.51 -42.61
N ILE A 108 21.49 -21.85 -41.83
CA ILE A 108 20.97 -23.23 -41.78
C ILE A 108 20.39 -23.60 -43.15
N THR A 109 19.64 -22.69 -43.77
CA THR A 109 19.09 -22.89 -45.12
C THR A 109 20.20 -22.97 -46.17
N ALA A 110 21.25 -22.15 -46.08
CA ALA A 110 22.38 -22.23 -47.00
C ALA A 110 23.16 -23.55 -46.88
N ALA A 111 23.25 -24.13 -45.68
CA ALA A 111 23.89 -25.42 -45.47
C ALA A 111 23.19 -26.59 -46.21
N SER A 112 21.88 -26.47 -46.51
CA SER A 112 21.19 -27.47 -47.34
C SER A 112 21.59 -27.41 -48.81
N ALA A 113 21.98 -26.23 -49.32
CA ALA A 113 22.43 -26.06 -50.70
C ALA A 113 23.88 -26.51 -50.94
N ALA A 114 24.68 -26.59 -49.88
CA ALA A 114 26.11 -26.92 -49.93
C ALA A 114 26.43 -28.41 -49.72
N THR A 115 25.43 -29.26 -49.50
CA THR A 115 25.65 -30.72 -49.42
C THR A 115 25.62 -31.26 -50.85
N PRO A 116 26.76 -31.64 -51.46
CA PRO A 116 26.75 -32.19 -52.80
C PRO A 116 26.01 -33.52 -52.72
N VAL A 117 24.93 -33.65 -53.50
CA VAL A 117 24.46 -34.98 -53.91
C VAL A 117 25.60 -35.56 -54.72
N GLU A 118 26.46 -36.37 -54.09
CA GLU A 118 27.30 -37.31 -54.83
C GLU A 118 26.33 -38.26 -55.53
N SER A 119 25.93 -37.84 -56.73
CA SER A 119 25.33 -38.69 -57.73
C SER A 119 26.33 -39.82 -57.97
N VAL A 120 26.12 -40.94 -57.29
CA VAL A 120 26.81 -42.20 -57.56
C VAL A 120 26.45 -42.61 -58.98
N ALA A 121 27.24 -42.11 -59.93
CA ALA A 121 27.24 -42.57 -61.30
C ALA A 121 27.54 -44.07 -61.25
N SER A 122 26.55 -44.84 -61.68
CA SER A 122 26.47 -46.28 -61.59
C SER A 122 27.57 -46.89 -62.47
N HIS A 123 28.73 -47.22 -61.89
CA HIS A 123 29.63 -48.15 -62.53
C HIS A 123 29.12 -49.57 -62.29
N GLN A 124 28.33 -50.06 -63.25
CA GLN A 124 28.14 -51.48 -63.50
C GLN A 124 29.52 -52.15 -63.63
N ARG A 125 29.86 -52.97 -62.65
CA ARG A 125 30.75 -54.12 -62.85
C ARG A 125 30.23 -55.28 -62.03
N GLU A 126 29.78 -56.29 -62.75
CA GLU A 126 29.41 -57.61 -62.24
C GLU A 126 30.54 -58.17 -61.37
N SER A 127 30.20 -58.57 -60.14
CA SER A 127 30.83 -59.71 -59.46
C SER A 127 29.93 -60.15 -58.31
N ALA A 128 29.41 -61.36 -58.45
CA ALA A 128 28.58 -62.04 -57.49
C ALA A 128 29.40 -62.51 -56.29
N VAL A 129 29.13 -61.96 -55.11
CA VAL A 129 29.39 -62.63 -53.82
C VAL A 129 28.22 -62.33 -52.89
N LYS A 130 27.51 -63.40 -52.51
CA LYS A 130 26.49 -63.42 -51.46
C LYS A 130 27.15 -63.06 -50.13
N SER A 131 26.78 -61.91 -49.57
CA SER A 131 26.95 -61.60 -48.15
C SER A 131 25.68 -60.99 -47.61
N ALA A 132 25.28 -61.47 -46.43
CA ALA A 132 24.01 -61.20 -45.77
C ALA A 132 23.70 -59.70 -45.68
N GLU A 133 22.59 -59.35 -46.31
CA GLU A 133 21.98 -58.03 -46.34
C GLU A 133 21.41 -57.73 -44.95
N THR A 134 22.25 -57.17 -44.09
CA THR A 134 21.75 -56.41 -42.94
C THR A 134 21.23 -55.11 -43.54
N THR A 135 19.91 -55.04 -43.74
CA THR A 135 19.21 -53.80 -44.11
C THR A 135 19.51 -52.74 -43.05
N SER A 136 20.57 -51.96 -43.30
CA SER A 136 20.80 -50.68 -42.65
C SER A 136 19.57 -49.84 -42.95
N ALA A 137 18.76 -49.56 -41.94
CA ALA A 137 17.73 -48.53 -42.03
C ALA A 137 18.36 -47.26 -42.63
N PRO A 138 17.69 -46.56 -43.55
CA PRO A 138 18.22 -45.31 -44.09
C PRO A 138 18.52 -44.39 -42.90
N VAL A 139 19.77 -43.95 -42.78
CA VAL A 139 20.14 -42.92 -41.82
C VAL A 139 19.25 -41.73 -42.16
N ALA A 140 18.29 -41.42 -41.28
CA ALA A 140 17.33 -40.36 -41.52
C ALA A 140 18.09 -39.06 -41.79
N GLU A 141 18.13 -38.68 -43.07
CA GLU A 141 18.79 -37.47 -43.54
C GLU A 141 18.08 -36.28 -42.89
N VAL A 142 18.86 -35.30 -42.42
CA VAL A 142 18.31 -34.17 -41.67
C VAL A 142 17.47 -33.30 -42.61
N ASP A 143 16.17 -33.18 -42.32
CA ASP A 143 15.30 -32.22 -42.99
C ASP A 143 15.68 -30.80 -42.54
N ARG A 144 16.54 -30.15 -43.34
CA ARG A 144 17.08 -28.82 -43.05
C ARG A 144 16.02 -27.72 -43.13
N ALA A 145 15.04 -27.84 -44.02
CA ALA A 145 13.97 -26.85 -44.15
C ALA A 145 13.09 -26.83 -42.90
N ARG A 146 12.65 -28.01 -42.44
CA ARG A 146 11.87 -28.15 -41.21
C ARG A 146 12.68 -27.76 -39.97
N THR A 147 13.98 -28.07 -39.96
CA THR A 147 14.89 -27.67 -38.87
C THR A 147 15.02 -26.14 -38.80
N ALA A 148 15.20 -25.46 -39.94
CA ALA A 148 15.28 -24.00 -40.01
C ALA A 148 14.00 -23.34 -39.49
N GLU A 149 12.82 -23.84 -39.84
CA GLU A 149 11.54 -23.33 -39.33
C GLU A 149 11.38 -23.55 -37.81
N ARG A 150 11.81 -24.72 -37.29
CA ARG A 150 11.82 -24.98 -35.84
C ARG A 150 12.74 -24.00 -35.13
N VAL A 151 13.98 -23.83 -35.61
CA VAL A 151 14.95 -22.89 -35.02
C VAL A 151 14.43 -21.46 -35.09
N GLN A 152 13.89 -21.01 -36.22
CA GLN A 152 13.31 -19.67 -36.36
C GLN A 152 12.24 -19.41 -35.29
N ARG A 153 11.32 -20.36 -35.07
CA ARG A 153 10.29 -20.23 -34.02
C ARG A 153 10.90 -20.07 -32.62
N ARG A 154 11.95 -20.81 -32.28
CA ARG A 154 12.61 -20.72 -30.96
C ARG A 154 13.38 -19.43 -30.80
N LEU A 155 14.06 -19.00 -31.86
CA LEU A 155 14.78 -17.73 -31.88
C LEU A 155 13.82 -16.55 -31.73
N SER A 156 12.70 -16.53 -32.45
CA SER A 156 11.66 -15.52 -32.24
C SER A 156 11.03 -15.58 -30.84
N ALA A 157 11.01 -16.73 -30.16
CA ALA A 157 10.61 -16.81 -28.75
C ALA A 157 11.70 -16.30 -27.79
N LEU A 158 12.98 -16.59 -28.06
CA LEU A 158 14.12 -16.06 -27.30
C LEU A 158 14.24 -14.53 -27.44
N ALA A 159 13.87 -13.97 -28.59
CA ALA A 159 13.82 -12.53 -28.84
C ALA A 159 13.01 -11.75 -27.78
N ALA A 160 11.93 -12.36 -27.29
CA ALA A 160 11.01 -11.76 -26.34
C ALA A 160 11.49 -11.82 -24.89
N VAL A 161 12.55 -12.58 -24.59
CA VAL A 161 13.06 -12.80 -23.23
C VAL A 161 14.54 -12.47 -23.12
N ASP A 162 14.98 -12.19 -21.90
CA ASP A 162 16.41 -12.04 -21.64
C ASP A 162 17.09 -13.41 -21.71
N HIS A 163 18.18 -13.52 -22.48
CA HIS A 163 18.86 -14.78 -22.72
C HIS A 163 20.32 -14.55 -23.08
N ASP A 164 21.14 -15.60 -22.90
CA ASP A 164 22.52 -15.60 -23.38
C ASP A 164 22.56 -15.71 -24.91
N GLY A 165 22.64 -14.56 -25.57
CA GLY A 165 22.71 -14.48 -27.04
C GLY A 165 23.95 -15.16 -27.62
N GLY A 166 25.06 -15.24 -26.87
CA GLY A 166 26.27 -15.95 -27.28
C GLY A 166 26.05 -17.46 -27.30
N ARG A 167 25.44 -18.00 -26.24
CA ARG A 167 25.07 -19.42 -26.17
C ARG A 167 24.02 -19.80 -27.23
N ALA A 168 23.00 -18.96 -27.44
CA ALA A 168 22.01 -19.19 -28.49
C ALA A 168 22.66 -19.26 -29.88
N GLN A 169 23.62 -18.37 -30.16
CA GLN A 169 24.40 -18.37 -31.41
C GLN A 169 25.21 -19.66 -31.59
N LEU A 170 25.86 -20.15 -30.53
CA LEU A 170 26.63 -21.39 -30.57
C LEU A 170 25.71 -22.59 -30.89
N LEU A 171 24.56 -22.68 -30.23
CA LEU A 171 23.58 -23.75 -30.48
C LEU A 171 23.09 -23.75 -31.93
N VAL A 172 22.77 -22.57 -32.48
CA VAL A 172 22.34 -22.44 -33.88
C VAL A 172 23.47 -22.85 -34.85
N GLY A 173 24.71 -22.45 -34.55
CA GLY A 173 25.89 -22.86 -35.32
C GLY A 173 26.11 -24.38 -35.28
N ASP A 174 25.91 -25.01 -34.13
CA ASP A 174 26.01 -26.47 -33.97
C ASP A 174 24.88 -27.21 -34.67
N ILE A 175 23.66 -26.66 -34.68
CA ILE A 175 22.53 -27.21 -35.44
C ILE A 175 22.84 -27.19 -36.94
N ALA A 176 23.43 -26.10 -37.46
CA ALA A 176 23.83 -26.00 -38.86
C ALA A 176 24.87 -27.08 -39.25
N LYS A 177 25.78 -27.45 -38.33
CA LYS A 177 26.83 -28.46 -38.56
C LYS A 177 26.43 -29.90 -38.26
N ALA A 178 25.36 -30.11 -37.48
CA ALA A 178 24.95 -31.45 -37.05
C ALA A 178 24.55 -32.34 -38.24
N GLN A 179 25.09 -33.55 -38.33
CA GLN A 179 24.81 -34.50 -39.42
C GLN A 179 23.75 -35.56 -39.07
N LYS A 180 23.31 -35.63 -37.81
CA LYS A 180 22.34 -36.62 -37.32
C LYS A 180 21.12 -35.92 -36.75
N GLN A 181 19.93 -36.41 -37.10
CA GLN A 181 18.64 -35.87 -36.63
C GLN A 181 18.55 -35.87 -35.09
N SER A 182 19.03 -36.92 -34.42
CA SER A 182 19.04 -36.99 -32.95
C SER A 182 19.87 -35.89 -32.28
N ARG A 183 20.98 -35.46 -32.90
CA ARG A 183 21.79 -34.34 -32.39
C ARG A 183 21.08 -33.00 -32.63
N VAL A 184 20.40 -32.83 -33.76
CA VAL A 184 19.57 -31.65 -34.04
C VAL A 184 18.44 -31.55 -33.01
N ASP A 185 17.75 -32.65 -32.72
CA ASP A 185 16.66 -32.66 -31.74
C ASP A 185 17.14 -32.35 -30.33
N LEU A 186 18.31 -32.86 -29.93
CA LEU A 186 18.95 -32.50 -28.65
C LEU A 186 19.27 -31.01 -28.57
N LEU A 187 19.90 -30.43 -29.60
CA LEU A 187 20.23 -29.00 -29.62
C LEU A 187 18.99 -28.10 -29.64
N ILE A 188 17.91 -28.53 -30.32
CA ILE A 188 16.62 -27.84 -30.26
C ILE A 188 16.02 -27.93 -28.85
N SER A 189 16.15 -29.07 -28.17
CA SER A 189 15.68 -29.19 -26.78
C SER A 189 16.45 -28.29 -25.80
N GLU A 190 17.73 -28.01 -26.08
CA GLU A 190 18.52 -27.02 -25.33
C GLU A 190 18.03 -25.59 -25.59
N LEU A 191 17.68 -25.23 -26.84
CA LEU A 191 17.03 -23.95 -27.14
C LEU A 191 15.67 -23.83 -26.42
N ASP A 192 14.87 -24.91 -26.39
CA ASP A 192 13.58 -24.96 -25.68
C ASP A 192 13.77 -24.82 -24.16
N ALA A 193 14.88 -25.31 -23.59
CA ALA A 193 15.24 -25.07 -22.19
C ALA A 193 15.59 -23.59 -21.95
N MET A 194 16.40 -22.98 -22.82
CA MET A 194 16.75 -21.56 -22.71
C MET A 194 15.52 -20.64 -22.79
N VAL A 195 14.55 -20.95 -23.66
CA VAL A 195 13.29 -20.18 -23.75
C VAL A 195 12.53 -20.27 -22.43
N ARG A 196 12.37 -21.47 -21.86
CA ARG A 196 11.65 -21.67 -20.60
C ARG A 196 12.33 -20.98 -19.43
N ASP A 197 13.65 -21.07 -19.34
CA ASP A 197 14.43 -20.43 -18.28
C ASP A 197 14.33 -18.90 -18.38
N GLY A 198 14.41 -18.34 -19.60
CA GLY A 198 14.24 -16.91 -19.86
C GLY A 198 12.84 -16.41 -19.53
N GLN A 199 11.79 -17.18 -19.87
CA GLN A 199 10.40 -16.88 -19.52
C GLN A 199 10.21 -16.88 -18.00
N ALA A 200 10.66 -17.93 -17.31
CA ALA A 200 10.56 -18.04 -15.86
C ALA A 200 11.31 -16.92 -15.13
N ALA A 201 12.50 -16.54 -15.63
CA ALA A 201 13.27 -15.42 -15.09
C ALA A 201 12.54 -14.07 -15.29
N ALA A 202 11.97 -13.84 -16.47
CA ALA A 202 11.21 -12.62 -16.77
C ALA A 202 9.92 -12.51 -15.93
N GLU A 203 9.18 -13.61 -15.77
CA GLU A 203 8.01 -13.69 -14.89
C GLU A 203 8.40 -13.41 -13.44
N ARG A 204 9.46 -14.05 -12.94
CA ARG A 204 9.96 -13.83 -11.58
C ARG A 204 10.37 -12.38 -11.36
N ALA A 205 11.11 -11.77 -12.29
CA ALA A 205 11.50 -10.37 -12.20
C ALA A 205 10.28 -9.43 -12.18
N GLY A 206 9.26 -9.72 -13.00
CA GLY A 206 7.99 -8.99 -12.98
C GLY A 206 7.26 -9.09 -11.64
N VAL A 207 7.19 -10.29 -11.07
CA VAL A 207 6.60 -10.52 -9.73
C VAL A 207 7.38 -9.77 -8.65
N VAL A 208 8.71 -9.86 -8.65
CA VAL A 208 9.55 -9.14 -7.66
C VAL A 208 9.35 -7.63 -7.76
N ALA A 209 9.31 -7.07 -8.98
CA ALA A 209 9.07 -5.64 -9.19
C ALA A 209 7.68 -5.23 -8.66
N GLN A 210 6.65 -6.04 -8.91
CA GLN A 210 5.30 -5.79 -8.42
C GLN A 210 5.23 -5.84 -6.89
N VAL A 211 5.79 -6.89 -6.28
CA VAL A 211 5.80 -7.07 -4.82
C VAL A 211 6.59 -5.96 -4.14
N ARG A 212 7.72 -5.54 -4.72
CA ARG A 212 8.47 -4.38 -4.24
C ARG A 212 7.63 -3.11 -4.26
N ALA A 213 6.90 -2.85 -5.35
CA ALA A 213 6.03 -1.69 -5.47
C ALA A 213 4.94 -1.69 -4.40
N ASP A 214 4.34 -2.84 -4.13
CA ASP A 214 3.29 -3.00 -3.12
C ASP A 214 3.84 -2.85 -1.69
N LEU A 215 5.04 -3.36 -1.41
CA LEU A 215 5.75 -3.16 -0.14
C LEU A 215 6.10 -1.69 0.10
N GLU A 216 6.62 -0.99 -0.91
CA GLU A 216 6.92 0.45 -0.83
C GLU A 216 5.63 1.27 -0.60
N ALA A 217 4.50 0.86 -1.20
CA ALA A 217 3.19 1.47 -0.96
C ALA A 217 2.72 1.29 0.49
N LEU A 218 2.88 0.10 1.06
CA LEU A 218 2.54 -0.16 2.48
C LEU A 218 3.38 0.70 3.42
N ALA A 219 4.69 0.83 3.17
CA ALA A 219 5.55 1.72 3.96
C ALA A 219 5.14 3.20 3.84
N ALA A 220 4.71 3.64 2.65
CA ALA A 220 4.25 4.99 2.42
C ALA A 220 2.97 5.33 3.20
N ARG A 221 2.05 4.37 3.38
CA ARG A 221 0.82 4.57 4.19
C ARG A 221 1.12 4.93 5.65
N ILE A 222 2.23 4.41 6.19
CA ILE A 222 2.63 4.63 7.58
C ILE A 222 3.80 5.60 7.72
N GLN A 223 4.20 6.31 6.64
CA GLN A 223 5.38 7.17 6.65
C GLN A 223 5.33 8.26 7.73
N ASP A 224 4.15 8.85 7.93
CA ASP A 224 3.92 9.92 8.90
C ASP A 224 3.60 9.39 10.32
N ILE A 225 3.46 8.07 10.49
CA ILE A 225 3.16 7.42 11.77
C ILE A 225 4.46 7.16 12.54
N GLN A 226 4.55 7.71 13.75
CA GLN A 226 5.68 7.54 14.65
C GLN A 226 5.43 6.38 15.64
N GLY A 227 6.50 5.74 16.10
CA GLY A 227 6.46 4.72 17.15
C GLY A 227 7.10 3.39 16.75
N GLU A 228 7.49 2.61 17.76
CA GLU A 228 8.25 1.37 17.61
C GLU A 228 7.56 0.35 16.68
N ALA A 229 6.24 0.22 16.77
CA ALA A 229 5.47 -0.68 15.91
C ALA A 229 5.52 -0.26 14.42
N ALA A 230 5.43 1.04 14.13
CA ALA A 230 5.55 1.55 12.76
C ALA A 230 6.99 1.42 12.23
N ASP A 231 7.99 1.65 13.09
CA ASP A 231 9.41 1.44 12.75
C ASP A 231 9.72 -0.03 12.45
N ALA A 232 9.19 -0.97 13.24
CA ALA A 232 9.35 -2.40 13.01
C ALA A 232 8.77 -2.82 11.65
N VAL A 233 7.57 -2.30 11.28
CA VAL A 233 6.97 -2.55 9.97
C VAL A 233 7.83 -1.97 8.83
N ARG A 234 8.36 -0.75 8.98
CA ARG A 234 9.26 -0.14 7.98
C ARG A 234 10.54 -0.96 7.79
N GLN A 235 11.13 -1.46 8.88
CA GLN A 235 12.32 -2.33 8.83
C GLN A 235 11.99 -3.67 8.17
N GLN A 236 10.86 -4.28 8.51
CA GLN A 236 10.40 -5.52 7.89
C GLN A 236 10.19 -5.35 6.39
N VAL A 237 9.52 -4.27 5.95
CA VAL A 237 9.38 -3.93 4.53
C VAL A 237 10.74 -3.83 3.84
N THR A 238 11.70 -3.12 4.44
CA THR A 238 13.04 -2.96 3.89
C THR A 238 13.75 -4.32 3.73
N HIS A 239 13.62 -5.21 4.71
CA HIS A 239 14.17 -6.56 4.65
C HIS A 239 13.51 -7.42 3.55
N LEU A 240 12.20 -7.35 3.41
CA LEU A 240 11.46 -8.09 2.37
C LEU A 240 11.83 -7.61 0.96
N ILE A 241 12.03 -6.30 0.78
CA ILE A 241 12.53 -5.75 -0.49
C ILE A 241 13.95 -6.25 -0.77
N ALA A 242 14.84 -6.23 0.22
CA ALA A 242 16.23 -6.67 0.06
C ALA A 242 16.36 -8.19 -0.23
N THR A 243 15.39 -8.99 0.18
CA THR A 243 15.37 -10.45 -0.02
C THR A 243 14.58 -10.89 -1.25
N GLU A 244 14.04 -9.94 -2.03
CA GLU A 244 13.31 -10.19 -3.28
C GLU A 244 12.19 -11.24 -3.13
N VAL A 245 11.37 -11.08 -2.09
CA VAL A 245 10.24 -11.99 -1.86
C VAL A 245 9.24 -11.97 -3.02
N LEU A 246 8.61 -13.13 -3.28
CA LEU A 246 7.65 -13.29 -4.38
C LEU A 246 6.20 -12.98 -3.99
N ALA A 247 5.95 -12.66 -2.73
CA ALA A 247 4.62 -12.28 -2.25
C ALA A 247 4.72 -11.39 -1.01
N VAL A 248 3.78 -10.46 -0.87
CA VAL A 248 3.60 -9.67 0.35
C VAL A 248 2.99 -10.57 1.44
N PRO A 249 3.58 -10.67 2.63
CA PRO A 249 2.97 -11.42 3.73
C PRO A 249 1.61 -10.83 4.11
N SER A 250 0.55 -11.64 4.15
CA SER A 250 -0.82 -11.16 4.44
C SER A 250 -0.94 -10.46 5.79
N ALA A 251 -0.20 -10.95 6.80
CA ALA A 251 -0.14 -10.33 8.12
C ALA A 251 0.38 -8.88 8.09
N LEU A 252 1.27 -8.55 7.14
CA LEU A 252 1.87 -7.22 7.06
C LEU A 252 0.83 -6.15 6.69
N GLY A 253 -0.06 -6.48 5.73
CA GLY A 253 -1.16 -5.59 5.35
C GLY A 253 -2.10 -5.31 6.51
N ALA A 254 -2.49 -6.36 7.24
CA ALA A 254 -3.35 -6.23 8.42
C ALA A 254 -2.70 -5.39 9.54
N THR A 255 -1.40 -5.56 9.78
CA THR A 255 -0.67 -4.73 10.75
C THR A 255 -0.64 -3.25 10.34
N VAL A 256 -0.40 -2.96 9.05
CA VAL A 256 -0.44 -1.58 8.53
C VAL A 256 -1.83 -0.98 8.70
N ASP A 257 -2.88 -1.71 8.34
CA ASP A 257 -4.27 -1.25 8.50
C ASP A 257 -4.61 -0.99 9.97
N GLN A 258 -4.14 -1.84 10.89
CA GLN A 258 -4.33 -1.65 12.32
C GLN A 258 -3.61 -0.38 12.83
N LEU A 259 -2.37 -0.14 12.40
CA LEU A 259 -1.62 1.06 12.78
C LEU A 259 -2.33 2.34 12.28
N VAL A 260 -2.79 2.33 11.03
CA VAL A 260 -3.55 3.45 10.46
C VAL A 260 -4.86 3.65 11.22
N ALA A 261 -5.60 2.58 11.53
CA ALA A 261 -6.84 2.66 12.27
C ALA A 261 -6.67 3.26 13.68
N VAL A 262 -5.58 2.92 14.38
CA VAL A 262 -5.28 3.49 15.71
C VAL A 262 -5.03 4.99 15.62
N VAL A 263 -4.24 5.43 14.65
CA VAL A 263 -3.95 6.86 14.45
C VAL A 263 -5.19 7.64 14.00
N ASP A 264 -5.98 7.07 13.10
CA ASP A 264 -7.23 7.69 12.64
C ASP A 264 -8.26 7.79 13.77
N ALA A 265 -8.38 6.77 14.63
CA ALA A 265 -9.25 6.80 15.79
C ALA A 265 -8.81 7.85 16.82
N GLU A 266 -7.50 8.01 17.03
CA GLU A 266 -6.96 9.04 17.91
C GLU A 266 -7.22 10.46 17.36
N ALA A 267 -7.01 10.67 16.05
CA ALA A 267 -7.30 11.94 15.39
C ALA A 267 -8.81 12.27 15.43
N ASP A 268 -9.67 11.28 15.20
CA ASP A 268 -11.13 11.42 15.34
C ASP A 268 -11.51 11.82 16.76
N ARG A 269 -10.92 11.18 17.77
CA ARG A 269 -11.16 11.50 19.18
C ARG A 269 -10.76 12.94 19.50
N HIS A 270 -9.57 13.39 19.07
CA HIS A 270 -9.15 14.78 19.28
C HIS A 270 -10.09 15.78 18.59
N HIS A 271 -10.54 15.49 17.38
CA HIS A 271 -11.51 16.35 16.68
C HIS A 271 -12.86 16.42 17.40
N VAL A 272 -13.34 15.29 17.94
CA VAL A 272 -14.57 15.25 18.75
C VAL A 272 -14.41 16.03 20.04
N VAL A 273 -13.32 15.84 20.79
CA VAL A 273 -13.03 16.59 22.03
C VAL A 273 -13.01 18.10 21.75
N ALA A 274 -12.26 18.54 20.73
CA ALA A 274 -12.15 19.95 20.38
C ALA A 274 -13.49 20.55 19.92
N SER A 275 -14.35 19.76 19.28
CA SER A 275 -15.68 20.21 18.84
C SER A 275 -16.68 20.25 19.99
N MET A 276 -16.65 19.26 20.90
CA MET A 276 -17.44 19.26 22.13
C MET A 276 -17.05 20.41 23.05
N GLN A 277 -15.76 20.71 23.18
CA GLN A 277 -15.30 21.88 23.94
C GLN A 277 -15.89 23.17 23.37
N ARG A 278 -15.73 23.42 22.07
CA ARG A 278 -16.29 24.62 21.42
C ARG A 278 -17.79 24.74 21.60
N ALA A 279 -18.53 23.63 21.50
CA ALA A 279 -19.98 23.62 21.71
C ALA A 279 -20.36 23.93 23.16
N LEU A 280 -19.67 23.32 24.14
CA LEU A 280 -19.91 23.58 25.57
C LEU A 280 -19.58 25.04 25.95
N GLU A 281 -18.48 25.60 25.44
CA GLU A 281 -18.13 27.02 25.65
C GLU A 281 -19.22 27.95 25.10
N GLN A 282 -19.75 27.66 23.91
CA GLN A 282 -20.83 28.43 23.28
C GLN A 282 -22.14 28.37 24.07
N LEU A 283 -22.42 27.24 24.72
CA LEU A 283 -23.57 27.05 25.60
C LEU A 283 -23.37 27.64 27.01
N GLY A 284 -22.23 28.30 27.26
CA GLY A 284 -21.96 29.00 28.53
C GLY A 284 -21.37 28.12 29.63
N TYR A 285 -20.93 26.90 29.31
CA TYR A 285 -20.21 26.05 30.25
C TYR A 285 -18.76 26.55 30.42
N THR A 286 -18.23 26.46 31.65
CA THR A 286 -16.86 26.84 31.95
C THR A 286 -15.99 25.60 32.10
N LEU A 287 -15.06 25.40 31.16
CA LEU A 287 -14.13 24.28 31.16
C LEU A 287 -12.86 24.63 31.95
N GLY A 288 -12.37 23.68 32.74
CA GLY A 288 -11.07 23.80 33.39
C GLY A 288 -9.93 23.68 32.37
N PRO A 289 -8.72 24.17 32.68
CA PRO A 289 -7.55 24.06 31.79
C PRO A 289 -7.12 22.61 31.51
N GLU A 290 -7.66 21.65 32.26
CA GLU A 290 -7.38 20.21 32.15
C GLU A 290 -8.49 19.44 31.41
N PHE A 291 -9.43 20.11 30.72
CA PHE A 291 -10.55 19.41 30.09
C PHE A 291 -10.10 18.44 28.98
N GLU A 292 -9.28 18.92 28.04
CA GLU A 292 -8.71 18.11 26.95
C GLU A 292 -7.87 16.96 27.53
N THR A 293 -6.98 17.28 28.48
CA THR A 293 -6.10 16.30 29.13
C THR A 293 -6.89 15.24 29.92
N GLN A 294 -8.01 15.60 30.56
CA GLN A 294 -8.87 14.67 31.29
C GLN A 294 -9.64 13.70 30.39
N LEU A 295 -10.06 14.16 29.21
CA LEU A 295 -10.71 13.30 28.21
C LEU A 295 -9.69 12.46 27.42
N GLU A 296 -8.43 12.89 27.36
CA GLU A 296 -7.31 12.15 26.76
C GLU A 296 -6.67 11.12 27.68
N ASN A 297 -6.74 11.33 29.00
CA ASN A 297 -6.17 10.42 29.99
C ASN A 297 -6.94 9.08 30.08
N ASN A 298 -6.31 8.06 30.68
CA ASN A 298 -6.88 6.70 30.84
C ASN A 298 -8.25 6.62 31.53
N ARG A 299 -8.71 7.68 32.20
CA ARG A 299 -10.04 7.75 32.80
C ARG A 299 -11.10 8.28 31.83
N GLY A 300 -10.69 8.98 30.78
CA GLY A 300 -11.52 9.51 29.70
C GLY A 300 -12.71 10.30 30.21
N THR A 301 -12.57 11.01 31.34
CA THR A 301 -13.71 11.63 32.05
C THR A 301 -13.32 13.02 32.47
N ALA A 302 -14.10 14.01 32.05
CA ALA A 302 -13.98 15.40 32.47
C ALA A 302 -15.28 15.90 33.09
N ILE A 303 -15.17 16.83 34.04
CA ILE A 303 -16.31 17.51 34.66
C ILE A 303 -16.22 18.98 34.30
N VAL A 304 -17.32 19.53 33.82
CA VAL A 304 -17.43 20.90 33.35
C VAL A 304 -18.43 21.65 34.20
N SER A 305 -18.07 22.85 34.65
CA SER A 305 -18.97 23.72 35.41
C SER A 305 -20.09 24.24 34.52
N GLY A 306 -21.34 24.07 34.95
CA GLY A 306 -22.51 24.55 34.23
C GLY A 306 -22.83 26.02 34.51
N PRO A 307 -23.73 26.62 33.70
CA PRO A 307 -24.21 27.99 33.93
C PRO A 307 -25.03 28.12 35.22
N MET A 308 -25.63 27.03 35.69
CA MET A 308 -26.33 26.98 36.98
C MET A 308 -25.35 26.70 38.13
N ALA A 309 -25.29 27.61 39.11
CA ALA A 309 -24.39 27.49 40.24
C ALA A 309 -24.60 26.18 41.03
N GLY A 310 -23.53 25.44 41.26
CA GLY A 310 -23.55 24.15 41.95
C GLY A 310 -23.83 22.94 41.06
N TYR A 311 -24.07 23.13 39.76
CA TYR A 311 -24.28 22.06 38.80
C TYR A 311 -23.21 22.08 37.70
N GLY A 312 -23.04 20.93 37.06
CA GLY A 312 -22.11 20.76 35.95
C GLY A 312 -22.49 19.56 35.09
N VAL A 313 -21.63 19.26 34.12
CA VAL A 313 -21.77 18.10 33.25
C VAL A 313 -20.51 17.26 33.33
N LYS A 314 -20.70 15.97 33.60
CA LYS A 314 -19.65 14.97 33.49
C LYS A 314 -19.71 14.38 32.10
N VAL A 315 -18.66 14.59 31.33
CA VAL A 315 -18.47 13.99 30.01
C VAL A 315 -17.46 12.86 30.15
N ARG A 316 -17.77 11.70 29.58
CA ARG A 316 -16.86 10.58 29.49
C ARG A 316 -16.77 10.06 28.06
N MET A 317 -15.56 9.90 27.56
CA MET A 317 -15.25 9.25 26.29
C MET A 317 -14.49 7.95 26.58
N GLU A 318 -14.91 6.87 25.93
CA GLU A 318 -14.20 5.59 26.01
C GLU A 318 -12.99 5.60 25.06
N ARG A 319 -11.88 5.01 25.49
CA ARG A 319 -10.63 5.02 24.72
C ARG A 319 -10.63 4.02 23.56
N ASP A 320 -11.18 2.83 23.83
CA ASP A 320 -11.14 1.69 22.90
C ASP A 320 -12.46 1.51 22.15
N SER A 321 -13.41 2.43 22.34
CA SER A 321 -14.69 2.43 21.66
C SER A 321 -15.03 3.86 21.27
N ASN A 322 -15.71 4.04 20.13
CA ASN A 322 -16.19 5.35 19.71
C ASN A 322 -17.44 5.76 20.52
N ARG A 323 -17.44 5.56 21.84
CA ARG A 323 -18.57 5.86 22.71
C ARG A 323 -18.30 7.07 23.58
N PHE A 324 -19.37 7.80 23.83
CA PHE A 324 -19.38 8.88 24.81
C PHE A 324 -20.61 8.75 25.72
N THR A 325 -20.48 9.32 26.91
CA THR A 325 -21.58 9.52 27.86
C THR A 325 -21.48 10.91 28.46
N ALA A 326 -22.60 11.55 28.68
CA ALA A 326 -22.70 12.86 29.31
C ALA A 326 -23.83 12.82 30.35
N GLN A 327 -23.57 13.35 31.54
CA GLN A 327 -24.54 13.35 32.62
C GLN A 327 -24.46 14.66 33.41
N ALA A 328 -25.61 15.22 33.78
CA ALA A 328 -25.67 16.29 34.76
C ALA A 328 -25.17 15.82 36.13
N VAL A 329 -24.35 16.64 36.77
CA VAL A 329 -23.79 16.37 38.10
C VAL A 329 -23.99 17.58 39.01
N LYS A 330 -24.02 17.34 40.32
CA LYS A 330 -24.13 18.41 41.33
C LYS A 330 -22.97 18.37 42.32
N SER A 331 -22.63 19.55 42.82
CA SER A 331 -21.65 19.72 43.88
C SER A 331 -22.18 19.17 45.20
N ASP A 332 -21.39 18.36 45.89
CA ASP A 332 -21.67 17.83 47.23
C ASP A 332 -21.73 18.93 48.32
N ALA A 333 -21.23 20.13 48.04
CA ALA A 333 -21.27 21.28 48.95
C ALA A 333 -22.60 22.07 48.88
N VAL A 334 -23.50 21.76 47.94
CA VAL A 334 -24.75 22.51 47.75
C VAL A 334 -25.93 21.64 48.17
N ILE A 335 -26.69 22.09 49.18
CA ILE A 335 -27.96 21.48 49.53
C ILE A 335 -29.00 21.95 48.51
N THR A 336 -29.41 21.05 47.62
CA THR A 336 -30.39 21.30 46.55
C THR A 336 -31.73 20.63 46.87
N SER A 337 -32.82 21.17 46.31
CA SER A 337 -34.13 20.49 46.32
C SER A 337 -34.25 19.59 45.10
N ALA A 338 -35.09 18.56 45.18
CA ALA A 338 -35.41 17.72 44.02
C ALA A 338 -35.92 18.55 42.83
N GLU A 339 -36.66 19.64 43.07
CA GLU A 339 -37.12 20.56 42.04
C GLU A 339 -35.98 21.29 41.29
N LYS A 340 -34.92 21.69 42.02
CA LYS A 340 -33.75 22.33 41.39
C LYS A 340 -32.90 21.33 40.62
N ASP A 341 -32.74 20.12 41.14
CA ASP A 341 -32.07 19.01 40.43
C ASP A 341 -32.82 18.73 39.11
N MET A 342 -34.15 18.65 39.18
CA MET A 342 -35.01 18.47 38.00
C MET A 342 -34.86 19.57 36.95
N GLU A 343 -34.76 20.84 37.37
CA GLU A 343 -34.60 22.01 36.51
C GLU A 343 -33.23 22.00 35.81
N ALA A 344 -32.15 21.77 36.57
CA ALA A 344 -30.80 21.69 36.04
C ALA A 344 -30.66 20.56 35.00
N GLU A 345 -31.25 19.40 35.25
CA GLU A 345 -31.23 18.33 34.27
C GLU A 345 -32.18 18.57 33.07
N ARG A 346 -33.19 19.47 33.15
CA ARG A 346 -33.95 19.88 31.94
C ARG A 346 -33.11 20.80 31.07
N ALA A 347 -32.47 21.80 31.67
CA ALA A 347 -31.55 22.69 30.97
C ALA A 347 -30.45 21.89 30.25
N PHE A 348 -29.85 20.90 30.92
CA PHE A 348 -28.87 20.01 30.29
C PHE A 348 -29.43 19.22 29.09
N CYS A 349 -30.67 18.75 29.15
CA CYS A 349 -31.30 18.05 28.01
C CYS A 349 -31.38 18.94 26.77
N ASP A 350 -31.81 20.19 26.98
CA ASP A 350 -31.98 21.16 25.90
C ASP A 350 -30.60 21.56 25.33
N ASP A 351 -29.64 21.87 26.21
CA ASP A 351 -28.25 22.14 25.87
C ASP A 351 -27.59 20.97 25.13
N PHE A 352 -27.90 19.72 25.52
CA PHE A 352 -27.39 18.52 24.86
C PHE A 352 -27.92 18.40 23.42
N GLY A 353 -29.20 18.72 23.21
CA GLY A 353 -29.80 18.77 21.88
C GLY A 353 -29.13 19.82 20.98
N GLU A 354 -28.86 21.02 21.53
CA GLU A 354 -28.15 22.08 20.82
C GLU A 354 -26.68 21.70 20.54
N MET A 355 -25.98 21.12 21.52
CA MET A 355 -24.62 20.61 21.36
C MET A 355 -24.54 19.58 20.23
N VAL A 356 -25.46 18.63 20.17
CA VAL A 356 -25.54 17.62 19.09
C VAL A 356 -25.72 18.29 17.73
N ALA A 357 -26.54 19.34 17.63
CA ALA A 357 -26.71 20.09 16.40
C ALA A 357 -25.45 20.85 15.99
N MET A 358 -24.74 21.47 16.95
CA MET A 358 -23.48 22.19 16.70
C MET A 358 -22.38 21.26 16.19
N VAL A 359 -22.13 20.14 16.87
CA VAL A 359 -21.07 19.19 16.47
C VAL A 359 -21.39 18.49 15.15
N ARG A 360 -22.68 18.32 14.80
CA ARG A 360 -23.09 17.86 13.47
C ARG A 360 -22.66 18.83 12.37
N GLY A 361 -22.72 20.14 12.62
CA GLY A 361 -22.19 21.16 11.72
C GLY A 361 -20.69 21.02 11.45
N ASP A 362 -19.94 20.47 12.41
CA ASP A 362 -18.51 20.18 12.31
C ASP A 362 -18.18 18.80 11.70
N GLY A 363 -19.20 18.09 11.18
CA GLY A 363 -19.05 16.79 10.53
C GLY A 363 -18.96 15.60 11.50
N ILE A 364 -19.44 15.76 12.74
CA ILE A 364 -19.52 14.70 13.73
C ILE A 364 -20.96 14.19 13.83
N GLU A 365 -21.18 12.93 13.50
CA GLU A 365 -22.46 12.27 13.72
C GLU A 365 -22.46 11.60 15.09
N LEU A 366 -23.34 12.05 15.98
CA LEU A 366 -23.60 11.41 17.27
C LEU A 366 -24.85 10.54 17.16
N ASN A 367 -24.67 9.23 17.26
CA ASN A 367 -25.76 8.26 17.34
C ASN A 367 -26.07 7.98 18.81
N VAL A 368 -27.04 8.72 19.34
CA VAL A 368 -27.47 8.65 20.74
C VAL A 368 -28.32 7.40 20.95
N ASP A 369 -27.78 6.42 21.68
CA ASP A 369 -28.45 5.16 22.03
C ASP A 369 -28.83 5.08 23.51
N ILE A 370 -28.30 6.00 24.32
CA ILE A 370 -28.67 6.20 25.72
C ILE A 370 -29.30 7.59 25.79
N ASP A 371 -30.63 7.60 25.95
CA ASP A 371 -31.41 8.82 26.09
C ASP A 371 -32.35 8.65 27.28
N VAL A 372 -31.80 8.81 28.49
CA VAL A 372 -32.61 8.62 29.70
C VAL A 372 -33.42 9.87 29.95
N ASP A 373 -34.73 9.65 30.03
CA ASP A 373 -35.69 10.71 30.23
C ASP A 373 -35.42 11.48 31.51
N PRO A 374 -35.93 12.70 31.51
CA PRO A 374 -35.96 13.40 32.73
C PRO A 374 -36.75 12.74 33.87
N GLY A 375 -36.05 12.12 34.85
CA GLY A 375 -36.42 12.04 36.29
C GLY A 375 -36.07 10.73 36.93
N VAL A 376 -35.41 9.90 36.11
CA VAL A 376 -35.35 8.46 36.26
C VAL A 376 -34.12 8.06 37.07
N THR A 377 -33.05 8.85 37.01
CA THR A 377 -31.80 8.62 37.76
C THR A 377 -31.49 9.83 38.61
N ALA A 378 -31.07 9.64 39.86
CA ALA A 378 -30.66 10.76 40.71
C ALA A 378 -29.38 11.43 40.17
N VAL A 379 -29.32 12.77 40.24
CA VAL A 379 -28.13 13.55 39.88
C VAL A 379 -26.93 13.05 40.69
N GLN A 380 -25.84 12.72 40.01
CA GLN A 380 -24.61 12.26 40.67
C GLN A 380 -23.97 13.42 41.44
N GLU A 381 -23.68 13.19 42.71
CA GLU A 381 -22.88 14.10 43.55
C GLU A 381 -21.39 13.92 43.24
N VAL A 382 -20.70 15.05 43.06
CA VAL A 382 -19.26 15.13 42.82
C VAL A 382 -18.65 16.18 43.75
N ALA A 383 -17.36 16.01 44.07
CA ALA A 383 -16.67 16.90 44.99
C ALA A 383 -16.75 18.36 44.52
N ALA A 384 -17.05 19.29 45.43
CA ALA A 384 -17.22 20.70 45.12
C ALA A 384 -16.05 21.34 44.36
N GLU A 385 -14.83 20.87 44.60
CA GLU A 385 -13.60 21.29 43.90
C GLU A 385 -13.61 20.99 42.38
N GLN A 386 -14.48 20.08 41.93
CA GLN A 386 -14.61 19.65 40.53
C GLN A 386 -15.70 20.42 39.77
N VAL A 387 -16.64 21.06 40.48
CA VAL A 387 -17.78 21.81 39.90
C VAL A 387 -17.62 23.32 40.10
N ALA A 388 -16.97 23.75 41.18
CA ALA A 388 -16.53 25.13 41.30
C ALA A 388 -15.41 25.35 40.27
N ALA A 389 -15.62 26.32 39.36
CA ALA A 389 -14.63 26.71 38.37
C ALA A 389 -13.23 26.69 38.98
N SER A 390 -12.30 25.99 38.34
CA SER A 390 -10.91 25.86 38.77
C SER A 390 -10.14 27.18 38.61
N GLY A 391 -10.69 28.29 39.08
CA GLY A 391 -9.97 29.52 39.35
C GLY A 391 -9.20 29.38 40.65
N ARG A 392 -8.12 28.58 40.65
CA ARG A 392 -7.07 28.79 41.64
C ARG A 392 -6.33 30.08 41.23
N PRO A 393 -6.38 31.17 42.02
CA PRO A 393 -5.48 32.29 41.81
C PRO A 393 -4.07 31.76 42.04
N ARG A 394 -3.23 31.89 41.02
CA ARG A 394 -1.80 31.59 41.04
C ARG A 394 -1.07 32.59 41.95
N ALA A 395 -1.31 32.56 43.26
CA ALA A 395 -0.72 33.54 44.20
C ALA A 395 -0.19 32.96 45.53
N GLN A 396 -0.51 31.72 45.94
CA GLN A 396 -0.09 31.24 47.27
C GLN A 396 0.95 30.11 47.31
N ARG A 397 1.41 29.59 46.16
CA ARG A 397 2.49 28.57 46.16
C ARG A 397 3.92 29.13 46.26
N ARG A 398 4.14 30.45 46.17
CA ARG A 398 5.48 31.05 46.34
C ARG A 398 5.83 31.45 47.77
N SER A 399 4.89 31.42 48.71
CA SER A 399 5.15 31.82 50.10
C SER A 399 5.65 30.66 50.97
N ALA A 400 5.22 29.43 50.71
CA ALA A 400 5.62 28.26 51.51
C ALA A 400 7.03 27.72 51.19
N GLU A 401 7.62 28.12 50.05
CA GLU A 401 8.98 27.68 49.65
C GLU A 401 10.07 28.67 50.12
N ARG A 402 9.70 29.89 50.54
CA ARG A 402 10.63 30.86 51.14
C ARG A 402 10.80 30.72 52.66
N GLU A 403 9.83 30.15 53.37
CA GLU A 403 9.97 29.90 54.82
C GLU A 403 10.78 28.63 55.16
N ARG A 404 10.99 27.72 54.20
CA ARG A 404 11.85 26.52 54.41
C ARG A 404 13.32 26.71 54.05
N GLN A 405 13.71 27.88 53.54
CA GLN A 405 15.12 28.23 53.28
C GLN A 405 15.71 29.21 54.30
N GLN A 406 14.99 29.52 55.39
CA GLN A 406 15.47 30.39 56.48
C GLN A 406 15.29 29.77 57.89
N SER A 407 15.26 28.44 58.00
CA SER A 407 15.34 27.74 59.29
C SER A 407 16.51 26.78 59.35
#